data_AF-A0A4Y2D4P5-F1
#
_entry.id   AF-A0A4Y2D4P5-F1
#
_cell.length_a   1.000
_cell.length_b   1.000
_cell.length_c   1.000
_cell.angle_alpha   90.00
_cell.angle_beta   90.00
_cell.angle_gamma   90.00
#
_symmetry.space_group_name_H-M   'P 1'
#
loop_
_entity.id
_entity.type
_entity.pdbx_description
1 polymer ?
#
loop_
_entity_poly.entity_id
_entity_poly.type
_entity_poly.pdbx_seq_one_letter_code
_entity_poly.pdbx_strand_id
1 'polypeptide(L)'
;MNNFDPVQAVIDTGSSSCCLLKISVVQKLKLKLEPAVSKIYGFGNLKMSALTSIGRIDADIEVDNVKAESISIYVVPDDAQSVHLIIGRTWLDLPHIAYAKIGKRVHIGYREDELFRNFPIDEKVNPVCLKRLETAQLESESLKIKDTSRQKMISNLANDLKMIKNELRLLQGHIKERATLVTS
;
A
#
# COMPACT_ATOMS: atom_id res chain seq x y z
N MET A 1 -20.98 -3.63 25.61
CA MET A 1 -21.52 -3.88 24.26
C MET A 1 -20.40 -3.54 23.29
N ASN A 2 -19.75 -4.53 22.71
CA ASN A 2 -18.66 -4.27 21.78
C ASN A 2 -19.26 -3.78 20.46
N ASN A 3 -18.99 -2.53 20.12
CA ASN A 3 -19.58 -1.85 18.96
C ASN A 3 -18.81 -2.24 17.69
N PHE A 4 -18.90 -3.51 17.28
CA PHE A 4 -18.21 -4.00 16.08
C PHE A 4 -19.10 -3.81 14.85
N ASP A 5 -18.93 -2.67 14.19
CA ASP A 5 -19.50 -2.43 12.88
C ASP A 5 -18.46 -2.87 11.82
N PRO A 6 -18.69 -3.95 11.06
CA PRO A 6 -17.74 -4.40 10.05
C PRO A 6 -17.61 -3.36 8.94
N VAL A 7 -16.36 -2.99 8.63
CA VAL A 7 -16.01 -1.99 7.62
C VAL A 7 -15.44 -2.70 6.39
N GLN A 8 -15.93 -2.36 5.20
CA GLN A 8 -15.36 -2.91 3.97
C GLN A 8 -14.00 -2.26 3.71
N ALA A 9 -12.94 -3.06 3.64
CA ALA A 9 -11.59 -2.55 3.49
C ALA A 9 -10.87 -3.13 2.25
N VAL A 10 -9.80 -2.44 1.85
CA VAL A 10 -8.82 -2.93 0.89
C VAL A 10 -7.44 -2.83 1.53
N ILE A 11 -6.67 -3.90 1.41
CA ILE A 11 -5.24 -3.90 1.72
C ILE A 11 -4.49 -3.30 0.54
N ASP A 12 -3.80 -2.18 0.76
CA ASP A 12 -3.05 -1.46 -0.27
C ASP A 12 -1.58 -1.32 0.11
N THR A 13 -0.75 -2.22 -0.41
CA THR A 13 0.71 -2.18 -0.23
C THR A 13 1.36 -0.98 -0.93
N GLY A 14 0.66 -0.33 -1.87
CA GLY A 14 1.09 0.89 -2.53
C GLY A 14 0.83 2.15 -1.72
N SER A 15 -0.04 2.09 -0.70
CA SER A 15 -0.29 3.24 0.19
C SER A 15 0.86 3.40 1.18
N SER A 16 1.84 4.21 0.78
CA SER A 16 3.13 4.26 1.43
C SER A 16 3.13 4.88 2.84
N SER A 17 2.12 5.68 3.17
CA SER A 17 2.18 6.60 4.33
C SER A 17 0.90 6.72 5.15
N CYS A 18 -0.18 6.02 4.81
CA CYS A 18 -1.44 6.18 5.56
C CYS A 18 -2.46 5.06 5.35
N CYS A 19 -3.27 4.84 6.38
CA CYS A 19 -4.62 4.29 6.24
C CYS A 19 -5.60 5.44 5.95
N LEU A 20 -6.61 5.20 5.10
CA LEU A 20 -7.61 6.20 4.69
C LEU A 20 -9.03 5.75 5.01
N LEU A 21 -9.79 6.57 5.73
CA LEU A 21 -11.16 6.26 6.13
C LEU A 21 -12.14 7.30 5.60
N LYS A 22 -13.28 6.84 5.08
CA LYS A 22 -14.40 7.70 4.68
C LYS A 22 -14.99 8.47 5.85
N ILE A 23 -15.29 9.75 5.66
CA ILE A 23 -15.93 10.60 6.66
C ILE A 23 -17.31 10.08 7.10
N SER A 24 -18.08 9.47 6.20
CA SER A 24 -19.37 8.84 6.55
C SER A 24 -19.22 7.74 7.60
N VAL A 25 -18.11 6.99 7.58
CA VAL A 25 -17.84 5.92 8.55
C VAL A 25 -17.50 6.51 9.91
N VAL A 26 -16.69 7.57 9.95
CA VAL A 26 -16.38 8.32 11.17
C VAL A 26 -17.65 8.84 11.84
N GLN A 27 -18.56 9.43 11.04
CA GLN A 27 -19.85 9.93 11.52
C GLN A 27 -20.76 8.81 12.02
N LYS A 28 -20.87 7.70 11.27
CA LYS A 28 -21.67 6.53 11.65
C LYS A 28 -21.20 5.94 12.98
N LEU A 29 -19.89 5.79 13.13
CA LEU A 29 -19.26 5.21 14.32
C LEU A 29 -19.07 6.23 15.46
N LYS A 30 -19.44 7.49 15.24
CA LYS A 30 -19.30 8.60 16.20
C LYS A 30 -17.86 8.75 16.72
N LEU A 31 -16.88 8.53 15.85
CA LEU A 31 -15.46 8.64 16.21
C LEU A 31 -15.06 10.11 16.37
N LYS A 32 -14.18 10.37 17.34
CA LYS A 32 -13.64 11.70 17.58
C LYS A 32 -12.62 12.05 16.49
N LEU A 33 -13.00 12.98 15.60
CA LEU A 33 -12.13 13.50 14.55
C LEU A 33 -11.21 14.60 15.08
N GLU A 34 -9.90 14.44 14.89
CA GLU A 34 -8.93 15.49 15.16
C GLU A 34 -8.69 16.34 13.90
N PRO A 35 -8.66 17.69 14.03
CA PRO A 35 -8.27 18.57 12.93
C PRO A 35 -6.81 18.30 12.52
N ALA A 36 -6.63 17.67 11.37
CA ALA A 36 -5.32 17.33 10.83
C ALA A 36 -5.39 17.27 9.30
N VAL A 37 -5.09 18.40 8.67
CA VAL A 37 -5.12 18.55 7.21
C VAL A 37 -3.77 18.10 6.65
N SER A 38 -3.78 17.04 5.86
CA SER A 38 -2.59 16.48 5.22
C SER A 38 -2.83 16.30 3.72
N LYS A 39 -1.82 16.63 2.92
CA LYS A 39 -1.85 16.39 1.47
C LYS A 39 -1.46 14.95 1.20
N ILE A 40 -2.36 14.22 0.56
CA ILE A 40 -2.17 12.84 0.11
C ILE A 40 -1.80 12.87 -1.37
N TYR A 41 -0.69 12.23 -1.70
CA TYR A 41 -0.16 12.18 -3.06
C TYR A 41 -0.45 10.82 -3.68
N GLY A 42 -0.91 10.84 -4.92
CA GLY A 42 -1.09 9.63 -5.72
C GLY A 42 0.20 9.21 -6.42
N PHE A 43 0.16 8.05 -7.06
CA PHE A 43 1.26 7.56 -7.87
C PHE A 43 1.61 8.54 -9.02
N GLY A 44 2.90 8.82 -9.21
CA GLY A 44 3.45 9.56 -10.35
C GLY A 44 3.47 11.09 -10.25
N ASN A 45 2.68 11.72 -9.38
CA ASN A 45 2.68 13.19 -9.22
C ASN A 45 2.84 13.60 -7.75
N LEU A 46 4.05 14.07 -7.41
CA LEU A 46 4.39 14.56 -6.06
C LEU A 46 4.23 16.07 -5.91
N LYS A 47 3.90 16.81 -6.99
CA LYS A 47 3.73 18.27 -6.96
C LYS A 47 2.29 18.68 -6.66
N MET A 48 1.33 17.94 -7.21
CA MET A 48 -0.09 18.15 -6.97
C MET A 48 -0.64 17.00 -6.14
N SER A 49 -1.18 17.33 -4.97
CA SER A 49 -1.85 16.34 -4.13
C SER A 49 -3.05 15.77 -4.86
N ALA A 50 -3.21 14.45 -4.81
CA ALA A 50 -4.41 13.80 -5.32
C ALA A 50 -5.62 14.10 -4.42
N LEU A 51 -5.36 14.31 -3.13
CA LEU A 51 -6.39 14.49 -2.12
C LEU A 51 -5.84 15.25 -0.91
N THR A 52 -6.74 15.88 -0.15
CA THR A 52 -6.43 16.46 1.16
C THR A 52 -7.30 15.79 2.21
N SER A 53 -6.70 15.35 3.33
CA SER A 53 -7.47 14.81 4.45
C SER A 53 -8.28 15.90 5.15
N ILE A 54 -9.47 15.54 5.61
CA ILE A 54 -10.35 16.38 6.44
C ILE A 54 -9.78 16.47 7.86
N GLY A 55 -9.26 15.34 8.35
CA GLY A 55 -8.72 15.23 9.68
C GLY A 55 -8.05 13.87 9.86
N ARG A 56 -7.85 13.51 11.12
CA ARG A 56 -7.22 12.25 11.50
C ARG A 56 -7.93 11.67 12.72
N ILE A 57 -7.92 10.35 12.82
CA ILE A 57 -8.31 9.62 14.01
C ILE A 57 -7.19 8.67 14.38
N ASP A 58 -7.09 8.30 15.65
CA ASP A 58 -6.34 7.14 16.07
C ASP A 58 -7.35 6.06 16.47
N ALA A 59 -7.20 4.86 15.89
CA ALA A 59 -8.10 3.74 16.15
C ALA A 59 -7.35 2.42 16.03
N ASP A 60 -7.87 1.39 16.68
CA ASP A 60 -7.36 0.04 16.52
C ASP A 60 -7.94 -0.56 15.23
N ILE A 61 -7.10 -1.30 14.50
CA ILE A 61 -7.51 -2.00 13.28
C ILE A 61 -7.22 -3.48 13.49
N GLU A 62 -8.25 -4.29 13.25
CA GLU A 62 -8.17 -5.76 13.29
C GLU A 62 -8.53 -6.37 11.94
N VAL A 63 -7.64 -7.22 11.42
CA VAL A 63 -7.82 -8.01 10.20
C VAL A 63 -7.35 -9.43 10.46
N ASP A 64 -8.16 -10.43 10.12
CA ASP A 64 -7.85 -11.86 10.33
C ASP A 64 -7.40 -12.22 11.78
N ASN A 65 -7.98 -11.56 12.78
CA ASN A 65 -7.62 -11.66 14.21
C ASN A 65 -6.23 -11.11 14.57
N VAL A 66 -5.56 -10.43 13.64
CA VAL A 66 -4.36 -9.65 13.92
C VAL A 66 -4.77 -8.24 14.26
N LYS A 67 -4.48 -7.82 15.49
CA LYS A 67 -4.79 -6.47 15.99
C LYS A 67 -3.55 -5.58 15.92
N ALA A 68 -3.75 -4.33 15.55
CA ALA A 68 -2.82 -3.26 15.86
C ALA A 68 -3.54 -2.06 16.45
N GLU A 69 -2.92 -1.44 17.44
CA GLU A 69 -3.53 -0.40 18.26
C GLU A 69 -3.04 0.99 17.87
N SER A 70 -3.87 1.99 18.15
CA SER A 70 -3.51 3.41 18.00
C SER A 70 -2.95 3.77 16.61
N ILE A 71 -3.58 3.23 15.58
CA ILE A 71 -3.19 3.45 14.19
C ILE A 71 -3.72 4.80 13.75
N SER A 72 -2.83 5.64 13.24
CA SER A 72 -3.23 6.94 12.72
C SER A 72 -3.87 6.79 11.34
N ILE A 73 -5.15 7.13 11.24
CA ILE A 73 -5.97 6.98 10.04
C ILE A 73 -6.39 8.38 9.59
N TYR A 74 -6.07 8.72 8.34
CA TYR A 74 -6.50 9.98 7.75
C TYR A 74 -7.93 9.86 7.23
N VAL A 75 -8.73 10.87 7.52
CA VAL A 75 -10.14 10.89 7.14
C VAL A 75 -10.29 11.68 5.86
N VAL A 76 -11.02 11.10 4.91
CA VAL A 76 -11.17 11.62 3.55
C VAL A 76 -12.65 11.78 3.17
N PRO A 77 -12.96 12.68 2.22
CA PRO A 77 -14.29 12.76 1.61
C PRO A 77 -14.79 11.41 1.07
N ASP A 78 -16.10 11.20 1.07
CA ASP A 78 -16.70 9.93 0.65
C ASP A 78 -16.52 9.62 -0.85
N ASP A 79 -16.34 10.65 -1.66
CA ASP A 79 -16.10 10.56 -3.11
C ASP A 79 -14.63 10.30 -3.47
N ALA A 80 -13.71 10.39 -2.50
CA ALA A 80 -12.28 10.19 -2.74
C ALA A 80 -11.90 8.72 -2.98
N GLN A 81 -12.71 7.76 -2.51
CA GLN A 81 -12.44 6.33 -2.64
C GLN A 81 -13.75 5.51 -2.72
N SER A 82 -13.70 4.32 -3.32
CA SER A 82 -14.89 3.46 -3.48
C SER A 82 -15.18 2.55 -2.28
N VAL A 83 -14.19 2.34 -1.40
CA VAL A 83 -14.28 1.48 -0.21
C VAL A 83 -14.29 2.31 1.07
N HIS A 84 -14.73 1.72 2.17
CA HIS A 84 -14.82 2.47 3.44
C HIS A 84 -13.43 2.78 4.01
N LEU A 85 -12.54 1.78 4.02
CA LEU A 85 -11.19 1.87 4.58
C LEU A 85 -10.14 1.36 3.58
N ILE A 86 -9.05 2.10 3.42
CA ILE A 86 -7.81 1.60 2.82
C ILE A 86 -6.82 1.36 3.95
N ILE A 87 -6.32 0.13 4.06
CA ILE A 87 -5.29 -0.25 5.02
C ILE A 87 -3.95 -0.15 4.29
N GLY A 88 -3.16 0.85 4.67
CA GLY A 88 -1.86 1.11 4.10
C GLY A 88 -0.71 0.56 4.95
N ARG A 89 0.51 0.93 4.57
CA ARG A 89 1.74 0.45 5.19
C ARG A 89 1.95 0.89 6.64
N THR A 90 1.28 1.94 7.10
CA THR A 90 1.27 2.32 8.53
C THR A 90 0.76 1.20 9.43
N TRP A 91 -0.09 0.33 8.91
CA TRP A 91 -0.51 -0.90 9.57
C TRP A 91 0.32 -2.09 9.09
N LEU A 92 0.44 -2.30 7.77
CA LEU A 92 1.07 -3.51 7.21
C LEU A 92 2.55 -3.69 7.56
N ASP A 93 3.29 -2.61 7.74
CA ASP A 93 4.74 -2.66 8.00
C ASP A 93 5.06 -2.73 9.51
N LEU A 94 4.05 -2.86 10.37
CA LEU A 94 4.26 -3.04 11.80
C LEU A 94 5.10 -4.31 12.07
N PRO A 95 6.05 -4.28 13.02
CA PRO A 95 7.02 -5.37 13.20
C PRO A 95 6.39 -6.74 13.48
N HIS A 96 5.26 -6.75 14.19
CA HIS A 96 4.55 -7.97 14.57
C HIS A 96 3.60 -8.48 13.48
N ILE A 97 3.40 -7.74 12.38
CA ILE A 97 2.52 -8.13 11.29
C ILE A 97 3.32 -8.80 10.17
N ALA A 98 2.76 -9.89 9.66
CA ALA A 98 3.19 -10.56 8.46
C ALA A 98 1.98 -10.76 7.53
N TYR A 99 2.19 -10.61 6.24
CA TYR A 99 1.15 -10.84 5.24
C TYR A 99 1.73 -11.44 3.97
N ALA A 100 0.92 -12.23 3.26
CA ALA A 100 1.24 -12.71 1.93
C ALA A 100 -0.02 -12.80 1.08
N LYS A 101 0.13 -12.55 -0.22
CA LYS A 101 -0.93 -12.82 -1.19
C LYS A 101 -0.79 -14.25 -1.69
N ILE A 102 -1.82 -15.07 -1.46
CA ILE A 102 -1.86 -16.46 -1.92
C ILE A 102 -3.09 -16.61 -2.82
N GLY A 103 -2.83 -16.82 -4.11
CA GLY A 103 -3.85 -16.78 -5.15
C GLY A 103 -4.63 -15.45 -5.15
N LYS A 104 -5.92 -15.52 -4.82
CA LYS A 104 -6.84 -14.37 -4.78
C LYS A 104 -7.12 -13.86 -3.37
N ARG A 105 -6.34 -14.22 -2.36
CA ARG A 105 -6.57 -13.77 -0.98
C ARG A 105 -5.30 -13.17 -0.40
N VAL A 106 -5.45 -12.14 0.43
CA VAL A 106 -4.38 -11.71 1.32
C VAL A 106 -4.56 -12.50 2.61
N HIS A 107 -3.48 -13.10 3.08
CA HIS A 107 -3.43 -13.76 4.37
C HIS A 107 -2.62 -12.86 5.29
N ILE A 108 -3.15 -12.60 6.48
CA ILE A 108 -2.48 -11.78 7.49
C ILE A 108 -2.34 -12.60 8.78
N GLY A 109 -1.21 -12.45 9.45
CA GLY A 109 -0.89 -13.17 10.68
C GLY A 109 0.14 -12.44 11.53
N TYR A 110 0.32 -12.92 12.76
CA TYR A 110 1.46 -12.50 13.57
C TYR A 110 2.75 -13.06 12.96
N ARG A 111 3.79 -12.23 12.92
CA ARG A 111 5.10 -12.63 12.39
C ARG A 111 5.72 -13.77 13.19
N GLU A 112 5.43 -13.82 14.49
CA GLU A 112 5.90 -14.84 15.44
C GLU A 112 5.32 -16.23 15.17
N ASP A 113 4.11 -16.30 14.61
CA ASP A 113 3.46 -17.57 14.27
C ASP A 113 4.10 -18.23 13.05
N GLU A 114 5.03 -17.54 12.37
CA GLU A 114 5.78 -18.03 11.23
C GLU A 114 4.89 -18.63 10.12
N LEU A 115 3.64 -18.12 10.00
CA LEU A 115 2.61 -18.67 9.11
C LEU A 115 3.11 -18.85 7.68
N PHE A 116 4.09 -18.04 7.26
CA PHE A 116 4.62 -18.01 5.91
C PHE A 116 5.93 -18.76 5.65
N ARG A 117 6.53 -19.42 6.66
CA ARG A 117 7.84 -20.07 6.48
C ARG A 117 7.84 -21.25 5.52
N ASN A 118 6.73 -21.98 5.43
CA ASN A 118 6.67 -23.26 4.72
C ASN A 118 5.73 -23.24 3.51
N PHE A 119 5.44 -22.06 2.93
CA PHE A 119 4.62 -22.04 1.72
C PHE A 119 5.40 -22.68 0.56
N PRO A 120 4.85 -23.74 -0.07
CA PRO A 120 5.43 -24.23 -1.30
C PRO A 120 5.39 -23.08 -2.31
N ILE A 121 6.55 -22.73 -2.86
CA ILE A 121 6.61 -21.83 -4.01
C ILE A 121 6.11 -22.66 -5.19
N ASP A 122 4.78 -22.75 -5.30
CA ASP A 122 4.14 -23.45 -6.40
C ASP A 122 4.04 -22.49 -7.57
N GLU A 123 5.13 -22.38 -8.32
CA GLU A 123 5.17 -21.93 -9.69
C GLU A 123 6.59 -22.12 -10.23
N LYS A 124 6.68 -22.35 -11.53
CA LYS A 124 7.91 -22.46 -12.30
C LYS A 124 8.66 -21.11 -12.23
N VAL A 125 9.41 -20.88 -11.15
CA VAL A 125 10.09 -19.61 -10.91
C VAL A 125 11.12 -19.41 -12.01
N ASN A 126 10.99 -18.33 -12.77
CA ASN A 126 11.98 -18.01 -13.79
C ASN A 126 13.32 -17.74 -13.08
N PRO A 127 14.40 -18.48 -13.40
CA PRO A 127 15.68 -18.23 -12.79
C PRO A 127 16.15 -16.81 -13.14
N VAL A 128 16.36 -15.99 -12.12
CA VAL A 128 16.92 -14.65 -12.28
C VAL A 128 18.45 -14.78 -12.28
N CYS A 129 19.09 -14.47 -13.40
CA CYS A 129 20.55 -14.45 -13.48
C CYS A 129 21.09 -13.14 -12.89
N LEU A 130 21.72 -13.23 -11.72
CA LEU A 130 22.53 -12.15 -11.17
C LEU A 130 23.92 -12.20 -11.81
N LYS A 131 24.30 -11.17 -12.55
CA LYS A 131 25.66 -11.03 -13.06
C LYS A 131 26.48 -10.22 -12.06
N ARG A 132 27.64 -10.77 -11.67
CA ARG A 132 28.66 -9.99 -10.95
C ARG A 132 29.07 -8.83 -11.84
N LEU A 133 28.89 -7.60 -11.37
CA LEU A 133 29.51 -6.44 -12.00
C LEU A 133 31.01 -6.51 -11.65
N GLU A 134 31.86 -6.83 -12.62
CA GLU A 134 33.31 -6.71 -12.44
C GLU A 134 33.64 -5.22 -12.27
N THR A 135 34.08 -4.86 -11.06
CA THR A 135 34.74 -3.58 -10.83
C THR A 135 36.09 -3.63 -11.54
N ALA A 136 36.11 -3.27 -12.82
CA ALA A 136 37.32 -2.68 -13.38
C ALA A 136 37.65 -1.47 -12.51
N GLN A 137 38.91 -1.35 -12.10
CA GLN A 137 39.40 -0.19 -11.35
C GLN A 137 38.90 1.06 -12.07
N LEU A 138 38.05 1.80 -11.37
CA LEU A 138 37.51 3.08 -11.81
C LEU A 138 38.66 4.08 -11.71
N GLU A 139 39.63 3.99 -12.63
CA GLU A 139 40.43 5.15 -12.96
C GLU A 139 39.45 6.23 -13.41
N SER A 140 39.66 7.43 -12.90
CA SER A 140 38.74 8.56 -12.94
C SER A 140 38.49 9.07 -14.37
N GLU A 141 37.80 8.28 -15.19
CA GLU A 141 37.17 8.79 -16.39
C GLU A 141 35.86 9.43 -15.96
N SER A 142 35.95 10.75 -15.84
CA SER A 142 34.84 11.65 -15.66
C SER A 142 33.70 11.22 -16.59
N LEU A 143 32.59 10.79 -16.01
CA LEU A 143 31.38 10.36 -16.71
C LEU A 143 30.89 11.47 -17.66
N LYS A 144 31.38 11.48 -18.90
CA LYS A 144 30.78 12.26 -19.98
C LYS A 144 29.59 11.46 -20.49
N ILE A 145 28.47 11.62 -19.78
CA ILE A 145 27.16 11.12 -20.19
C ILE A 145 26.82 11.81 -21.52
N LYS A 146 27.07 11.13 -22.64
CA LYS A 146 26.62 11.58 -23.97
C LYS A 146 25.09 11.49 -24.02
N ASP A 147 24.46 12.57 -24.51
CA ASP A 147 23.00 12.76 -24.61
C ASP A 147 22.23 11.66 -25.36
N THR A 148 22.91 10.76 -26.07
CA THR A 148 22.31 9.59 -26.73
C THR A 148 21.68 8.58 -25.77
N SER A 149 22.10 8.55 -24.49
CA SER A 149 21.51 7.66 -23.47
C SER A 149 20.11 8.11 -23.02
N ARG A 150 19.81 9.41 -23.06
CA ARG A 150 18.53 9.97 -22.62
C ARG A 150 17.37 9.56 -23.51
N GLN A 151 17.53 9.61 -24.83
CA GLN A 151 16.47 9.20 -25.76
C GLN A 151 16.13 7.70 -25.63
N LYS A 152 17.14 6.85 -25.44
CA LYS A 152 16.93 5.40 -25.26
C LYS A 152 16.23 5.11 -23.92
N MET A 153 16.64 5.77 -22.84
CA MET A 153 15.94 5.70 -21.54
C MET A 153 14.50 6.19 -21.61
N ILE A 154 14.24 7.31 -22.30
CA ILE A 154 12.88 7.86 -22.47
C ILE A 154 12.01 6.90 -23.29
N SER A 155 12.55 6.26 -24.34
CA SER A 155 11.79 5.30 -25.15
C SER A 155 11.43 4.03 -24.36
N ASN A 156 12.36 3.54 -23.53
CA ASN A 156 12.11 2.38 -22.67
C ASN A 156 11.08 2.72 -21.60
N LEU A 157 11.20 3.89 -20.97
CA LEU A 157 10.25 4.37 -19.97
C LEU A 157 8.83 4.53 -20.52
N ALA A 158 8.68 4.99 -21.77
CA ALA A 158 7.38 5.11 -22.43
C ALA A 158 6.72 3.74 -22.64
N ASN A 159 7.50 2.71 -22.97
CA ASN A 159 7.01 1.35 -23.12
C ASN A 159 6.61 0.73 -21.77
N ASP A 160 7.41 0.97 -20.73
CA ASP A 160 7.12 0.49 -19.37
C ASP A 160 5.84 1.15 -18.82
N LEU A 161 5.65 2.45 -19.03
CA LEU A 161 4.42 3.17 -18.66
C LEU A 161 3.19 2.65 -19.41
N LYS A 162 3.34 2.26 -20.68
CA LYS A 162 2.26 1.65 -21.47
C LYS A 162 1.87 0.27 -20.91
N MET A 163 2.84 -0.50 -20.44
CA MET A 163 2.62 -1.81 -19.81
C MET A 163 1.89 -1.66 -18.47
N ILE A 164 2.35 -0.76 -17.59
CA ILE A 164 1.74 -0.47 -16.28
C ILE A 164 0.27 -0.02 -16.44
N LYS A 165 -0.02 0.79 -17.46
CA LYS A 165 -1.38 1.25 -17.75
C LYS A 165 -2.34 0.11 -18.15
N ASN A 166 -1.83 -0.93 -18.82
CA ASN A 166 -2.63 -2.09 -19.20
C ASN A 166 -2.86 -3.05 -18.02
N GLU A 167 -1.86 -3.25 -17.17
CA GLU A 167 -1.97 -3.99 -15.90
C GLU A 167 -3.00 -3.36 -14.94
N LEU A 168 -3.00 -2.02 -14.82
CA LEU A 168 -3.99 -1.31 -14.00
C LEU A 168 -5.44 -1.49 -14.49
N ARG A 169 -5.66 -1.72 -15.80
CA ARG A 169 -6.99 -2.07 -16.34
C ARG A 169 -7.41 -3.49 -15.97
N LEU A 170 -6.46 -4.42 -15.83
CA LEU A 170 -6.71 -5.82 -15.44
C LEU A 170 -6.98 -5.96 -13.93
N LEU A 171 -6.33 -5.13 -13.10
CA LEU A 171 -6.50 -5.10 -11.65
C LEU A 171 -7.81 -4.42 -11.19
N GLN A 172 -8.60 -3.81 -12.07
CA GLN A 172 -9.93 -3.28 -11.69
C GLN A 172 -10.95 -4.35 -11.23
N GLY A 173 -10.57 -5.64 -11.20
CA GLY A 173 -11.32 -6.75 -10.61
C GLY A 173 -10.98 -7.11 -9.15
N HIS A 174 -10.55 -6.16 -8.32
CA HIS A 174 -9.99 -6.41 -6.97
C HIS A 174 -10.90 -7.17 -5.98
N ILE A 175 -10.22 -7.96 -5.15
CA ILE A 175 -10.71 -8.74 -4.01
C ILE A 175 -11.07 -7.78 -2.86
N LYS A 176 -12.26 -7.98 -2.26
CA LYS A 176 -12.75 -7.26 -1.08
C LYS A 176 -12.53 -8.13 0.16
N GLU A 177 -11.96 -7.55 1.22
CA GLU A 177 -11.86 -8.19 2.53
C GLU A 177 -12.62 -7.34 3.58
N ARG A 178 -13.05 -7.97 4.68
CA ARG A 178 -13.73 -7.29 5.79
C ARG A 178 -12.68 -6.96 6.85
N ALA A 179 -12.63 -5.70 7.28
CA ALA A 179 -11.83 -5.28 8.43
C ALA A 179 -12.75 -4.73 9.51
N THR A 180 -12.32 -4.78 10.76
CA THR A 180 -13.06 -4.22 11.89
C THR A 180 -12.24 -3.08 12.50
N LEU A 181 -12.88 -1.93 12.71
CA LEU A 181 -12.32 -0.84 13.50
C LEU A 181 -12.72 -1.05 14.96
N VAL A 182 -11.74 -1.05 15.86
CA VAL A 182 -11.95 -1.20 17.30
C VAL A 182 -11.52 0.10 17.98
N THR A 183 -12.30 0.57 18.95
CA THR A 183 -12.00 1.79 19.72
C THR A 183 -11.74 1.43 21.17
N SER A 184 -10.66 1.96 21.75
CA SER A 184 -10.36 1.93 23.18
C SER A 184 -11.25 2.89 23.97
#